data_AF-A0A4R5AE80-F1
#
_entry.id   AF-A0A4R5AE80-F1
#
_cell.length_a   1.000
_cell.length_b   1.000
_cell.length_c   1.000
_cell.angle_alpha   90.00
_cell.angle_beta   90.00
_cell.angle_gamma   90.00
#
_symmetry.space_group_name_H-M   'P 1'
#
loop_
_entity.id
_entity.type
_entity.pdbx_description
1 polymer ?
#
loop_
_entity_poly.entity_id
_entity_poly.type
_entity_poly.pdbx_seq_one_letter_code
_entity_poly.pdbx_strand_id
1 'polypeptide(L)'
;MKYRVTAVAGVLALLVAAVFAILGATNGDDTTASDDGGSDATIVQAAASPAPEQVAGAIAAEPPAAPDELPLVLTAPTEARPGSTVTFGASWITPSGEAVSGEVDLQRIEGNSWATVTTVPVENGTGEVEVQVQTSGIYRLAYGGGPEVEAVASHEVVITAGSPLVSRVTATAEKSDDGVSVTAAWTTEGGVPIVGEIGLEQAADGEEWAPVSAITTTAEGTATAQATAEHTTRFRFSYAGGSRFSAVVSEEAIALGDDVRTIPVETCDDDVDIDNLGNGVGCHYTPVESGTFVVAHDYLGNSWWNSIPHGTFVQLEGEFTGLYEVVDRVIAQGRGSALGSASNWTCGDECDIVLQTCQGSNTGFTWLRKVEGEAPPEGQPQT
;
A
#
# COMPACT_ATOMS: atom_id res chain seq x y z
N MET A 1 16.80 2.14 34.87
CA MET A 1 15.97 1.09 35.48
C MET A 1 15.69 0.02 34.44
N LYS A 2 15.64 -1.23 34.88
CA LYS A 2 15.55 -2.49 34.09
C LYS A 2 14.23 -2.57 33.32
N TYR A 3 14.22 -3.17 32.13
CA TYR A 3 13.46 -4.40 31.81
C TYR A 3 14.07 -5.07 30.56
N ARG A 4 14.53 -6.32 30.73
CA ARG A 4 14.89 -7.25 29.66
C ARG A 4 13.77 -8.28 29.57
N VAL A 5 13.25 -8.54 28.38
CA VAL A 5 12.29 -9.63 28.14
C VAL A 5 13.04 -10.81 27.54
N THR A 6 12.97 -11.94 28.23
CA THR A 6 13.54 -13.24 27.91
C THR A 6 12.60 -14.05 27.03
N ALA A 7 13.14 -14.65 25.96
CA ALA A 7 12.48 -15.67 25.16
C ALA A 7 12.41 -17.00 25.95
N VAL A 8 11.24 -17.64 25.94
CA VAL A 8 11.00 -18.97 26.50
C VAL A 8 10.82 -19.94 25.33
N ALA A 9 11.80 -20.83 25.16
CA ALA A 9 11.70 -21.99 24.27
C ALA A 9 11.19 -23.19 25.09
N GLY A 10 10.00 -23.68 24.74
CA GLY A 10 9.40 -24.87 25.33
C GLY A 10 9.69 -26.11 24.47
N VAL A 11 10.42 -27.06 25.05
CA VAL A 11 10.65 -28.42 24.54
C VAL A 11 9.43 -29.28 24.85
N LEU A 12 8.96 -30.10 23.90
CA LEU A 12 8.12 -31.26 24.20
C LEU A 12 8.59 -32.46 23.37
N ALA A 13 9.01 -33.50 24.09
CA ALA A 13 9.41 -34.79 23.59
C ALA A 13 8.22 -35.76 23.60
N LEU A 14 8.14 -36.65 22.62
CA LEU A 14 7.36 -37.88 22.72
C LEU A 14 8.08 -39.02 21.99
N LEU A 15 8.55 -39.96 22.79
CA LEU A 15 8.99 -41.31 22.44
C LEU A 15 7.78 -42.24 22.45
N VAL A 16 7.52 -43.00 21.39
CA VAL A 16 6.94 -44.35 21.47
C VAL A 16 7.51 -45.21 20.33
N ALA A 17 8.06 -46.37 20.70
CA ALA A 17 8.47 -47.44 19.81
C ALA A 17 7.36 -48.49 19.70
N ALA A 18 7.19 -49.12 18.53
CA ALA A 18 6.63 -50.46 18.43
C ALA A 18 7.19 -51.21 17.21
N VAL A 19 7.64 -52.43 17.50
CA VAL A 19 8.17 -53.48 16.62
C VAL A 19 7.04 -54.50 16.34
N PHE A 20 7.24 -55.36 15.32
CA PHE A 20 6.52 -56.59 14.89
C PHE A 20 5.71 -56.40 13.58
N ALA A 21 5.77 -57.27 12.55
CA ALA A 21 6.44 -58.56 12.36
C ALA A 21 6.69 -58.84 10.86
N ILE A 22 7.80 -59.51 10.56
CA ILE A 22 8.09 -60.21 9.30
C ILE A 22 7.69 -61.68 9.50
N LEU A 23 6.89 -62.24 8.57
CA LEU A 23 6.64 -63.67 8.23
C LEU A 23 5.38 -63.69 7.34
N GLY A 24 5.27 -64.30 6.15
CA GLY A 24 6.14 -65.14 5.34
C GLY A 24 5.32 -65.81 4.19
N ALA A 25 6.04 -66.40 3.23
CA ALA A 25 5.66 -67.51 2.33
C ALA A 25 4.83 -67.25 1.03
N THR A 26 5.58 -67.13 -0.08
CA THR A 26 5.60 -67.99 -1.30
C THR A 26 4.33 -68.71 -1.78
N ASN A 27 3.94 -68.50 -3.05
CA ASN A 27 4.03 -69.48 -4.18
C ASN A 27 3.03 -69.14 -5.30
N GLY A 28 3.45 -69.40 -6.55
CA GLY A 28 2.60 -70.14 -7.49
C GLY A 28 2.16 -69.39 -8.75
N ASP A 29 2.81 -69.79 -9.84
CA ASP A 29 2.48 -69.60 -11.25
C ASP A 29 1.00 -69.57 -11.65
N ASP A 30 0.73 -68.64 -12.55
CA ASP A 30 0.10 -68.82 -13.88
C ASP A 30 -1.32 -69.43 -13.95
N THR A 31 -2.29 -68.58 -14.26
CA THR A 31 -3.41 -68.96 -15.12
C THR A 31 -3.84 -67.77 -15.96
N THR A 32 -3.64 -67.94 -17.26
CA THR A 32 -4.15 -67.09 -18.32
C THR A 32 -5.67 -67.13 -18.34
N ALA A 33 -6.29 -66.00 -18.03
CA ALA A 33 -7.66 -65.69 -18.40
C ALA A 33 -7.64 -64.33 -19.11
N SER A 34 -7.90 -64.36 -20.41
CA SER A 34 -8.24 -63.18 -21.18
C SER A 34 -9.59 -62.68 -20.67
N ASP A 35 -9.57 -61.63 -19.85
CA ASP A 35 -10.75 -60.82 -19.59
C ASP A 35 -10.53 -59.45 -20.22
N ASP A 36 -11.33 -59.22 -21.25
CA ASP A 36 -11.62 -57.95 -21.89
C ASP A 36 -12.44 -57.14 -20.86
N GLY A 37 -11.76 -56.35 -20.04
CA GLY A 37 -12.36 -55.52 -19.00
C GLY A 37 -11.69 -54.16 -19.01
N GLY A 38 -12.38 -53.15 -19.58
CA GLY A 38 -11.91 -51.77 -19.55
C GLY A 38 -11.45 -51.40 -18.15
N SER A 39 -10.30 -50.73 -18.06
CA SER A 39 -9.81 -50.17 -16.80
C SER A 39 -10.88 -49.23 -16.24
N ASP A 40 -11.71 -49.72 -15.31
CA ASP A 40 -12.60 -48.87 -14.54
C ASP A 40 -11.69 -47.85 -13.86
N ALA A 41 -11.85 -46.58 -14.24
CA ALA A 41 -11.08 -45.50 -13.63
C ALA A 41 -11.38 -45.52 -12.12
N THR A 42 -10.35 -45.70 -11.30
CA THR A 42 -10.48 -45.60 -9.84
C THR A 42 -10.94 -44.19 -9.51
N ILE A 43 -12.13 -44.06 -8.93
CA ILE A 43 -12.68 -42.79 -8.47
C ILE A 43 -12.53 -42.73 -6.95
N VAL A 44 -11.89 -41.67 -6.45
CA VAL A 44 -11.77 -41.40 -5.02
C VAL A 44 -13.02 -40.66 -4.56
N GLN A 45 -13.68 -41.15 -3.51
CA GLN A 45 -14.86 -40.51 -2.91
C GLN A 45 -14.41 -39.70 -1.70
N ALA A 46 -14.43 -38.38 -1.80
CA ALA A 46 -14.13 -37.48 -0.70
C ALA A 46 -15.39 -37.17 0.11
N ALA A 47 -15.32 -37.30 1.44
CA ALA A 47 -16.39 -36.87 2.32
C ALA A 47 -16.58 -35.34 2.28
N ALA A 48 -17.79 -34.85 2.53
CA ALA A 48 -18.03 -33.40 2.65
C ALA A 48 -17.16 -32.81 3.78
N SER A 49 -16.36 -31.80 3.46
CA SER A 49 -15.48 -31.12 4.41
C SER A 49 -15.40 -29.63 4.07
N PRO A 50 -16.22 -28.78 4.72
CA PRO A 50 -16.22 -27.34 4.47
C PRO A 50 -14.85 -26.74 4.77
N ALA A 51 -14.37 -25.88 3.88
CA ALA A 51 -13.14 -25.14 4.09
C ALA A 51 -13.38 -24.00 5.11
N PRO A 52 -12.49 -23.82 6.09
CA PRO A 52 -12.64 -22.72 7.04
C PRO A 52 -12.51 -21.36 6.35
N GLU A 53 -13.22 -20.37 6.86
CA GLU A 53 -12.96 -18.97 6.54
C GLU A 53 -11.56 -18.61 7.05
N GLN A 54 -10.75 -18.04 6.17
CA GLN A 54 -9.36 -17.69 6.48
C GLN A 54 -9.00 -16.35 5.85
N VAL A 55 -8.03 -15.65 6.44
CA VAL A 55 -7.46 -14.43 5.85
C VAL A 55 -6.88 -14.77 4.48
N ALA A 56 -7.17 -13.91 3.50
CA ALA A 56 -6.67 -14.10 2.15
C ALA A 56 -5.16 -13.83 2.07
N GLY A 57 -4.46 -14.69 1.34
CA GLY A 57 -3.06 -14.48 0.99
C GLY A 57 -2.91 -13.43 -0.11
N ALA A 58 -1.67 -13.22 -0.55
CA ALA A 58 -1.35 -12.27 -1.58
C ALA A 58 -1.97 -12.65 -2.93
N ILE A 59 -2.57 -11.67 -3.62
CA ILE A 59 -3.20 -11.85 -4.93
C ILE A 59 -2.27 -11.33 -6.02
N ALA A 60 -2.09 -12.10 -7.10
CA ALA A 60 -1.31 -11.65 -8.24
C ALA A 60 -2.06 -10.56 -9.04
N ALA A 61 -1.37 -9.46 -9.33
CA ALA A 61 -1.87 -8.35 -10.14
C ALA A 61 -2.22 -8.77 -11.57
N GLU A 62 -1.48 -9.73 -12.13
CA GLU A 62 -1.73 -10.33 -13.43
C GLU A 62 -2.05 -11.83 -13.32
N PRO A 63 -2.79 -12.41 -14.29
CA PRO A 63 -3.02 -13.85 -14.33
C PRO A 63 -1.71 -14.65 -14.44
N PRO A 64 -1.61 -15.82 -13.77
CA PRO A 64 -0.48 -16.71 -13.96
C PRO A 64 -0.43 -17.21 -15.42
N ALA A 65 0.78 -17.42 -15.93
CA ALA A 65 1.02 -17.79 -17.34
C ALA A 65 0.43 -19.16 -17.74
N ALA A 66 0.20 -20.05 -16.77
CA ALA A 66 -0.56 -21.29 -16.94
C ALA A 66 -1.16 -21.70 -15.58
N PRO A 67 -2.37 -22.29 -15.56
CA PRO A 67 -2.78 -23.07 -14.41
C PRO A 67 -1.86 -24.30 -14.37
N ASP A 68 -1.04 -24.41 -13.32
CA ASP A 68 -0.28 -25.63 -13.08
C ASP A 68 -1.23 -26.84 -13.04
N GLU A 69 -0.69 -28.07 -13.22
CA GLU A 69 -1.42 -29.33 -12.95
C GLU A 69 -1.71 -29.43 -11.45
N LEU A 70 -2.60 -28.57 -10.95
CA LEU A 70 -3.00 -28.50 -9.57
C LEU A 70 -4.04 -29.60 -9.32
N PRO A 71 -4.02 -30.23 -8.13
CA PRO A 71 -5.02 -31.21 -7.75
C PRO A 71 -6.45 -30.64 -7.84
N LEU A 72 -6.65 -29.35 -7.52
CA LEU A 72 -7.93 -28.66 -7.63
C LEU A 72 -7.80 -27.41 -8.52
N VAL A 73 -8.65 -27.32 -9.54
CA VAL A 73 -8.62 -26.23 -10.53
C VAL A 73 -10.01 -25.60 -10.63
N LEU A 74 -10.05 -24.28 -10.50
CA LEU A 74 -11.23 -23.46 -10.79
C LEU A 74 -11.15 -22.94 -12.22
N THR A 75 -12.27 -22.96 -12.93
CA THR A 75 -12.41 -22.32 -14.24
C THR A 75 -13.65 -21.44 -14.24
N ALA A 76 -13.53 -20.24 -14.80
CA ALA A 76 -14.63 -19.32 -14.98
C ALA A 76 -14.27 -18.31 -16.09
N PRO A 77 -15.25 -17.65 -16.72
CA PRO A 77 -14.94 -16.52 -17.61
C PRO A 77 -14.26 -15.39 -16.82
N THR A 78 -13.29 -14.73 -17.45
CA THR A 78 -12.56 -13.59 -16.86
C THR A 78 -13.37 -12.30 -16.84
N GLU A 79 -14.43 -12.23 -17.65
CA GLU A 79 -15.32 -11.08 -17.78
C GLU A 79 -16.79 -11.53 -17.74
N ALA A 80 -17.62 -10.77 -17.04
CA ALA A 80 -19.06 -10.99 -16.94
C ALA A 80 -19.81 -9.67 -17.03
N ARG A 81 -21.10 -9.71 -17.39
CA ARG A 81 -21.97 -8.54 -17.24
C ARG A 81 -22.38 -8.42 -15.76
N PRO A 82 -22.40 -7.22 -15.17
CA PRO A 82 -22.94 -7.04 -13.83
C PRO A 82 -24.34 -7.64 -13.67
N GLY A 83 -24.53 -8.46 -12.64
CA GLY A 83 -25.79 -9.16 -12.33
C GLY A 83 -26.07 -10.39 -13.18
N SER A 84 -25.17 -10.78 -14.09
CA SER A 84 -25.33 -12.00 -14.88
C SER A 84 -24.98 -13.27 -14.11
N THR A 85 -25.63 -14.36 -14.48
CA THR A 85 -25.28 -15.71 -14.02
C THR A 85 -24.06 -16.21 -14.80
N VAL A 86 -23.06 -16.67 -14.07
CA VAL A 86 -21.79 -17.18 -14.59
C VAL A 86 -21.62 -18.64 -14.15
N THR A 87 -21.17 -19.48 -15.07
CA THR A 87 -20.80 -20.87 -14.78
C THR A 87 -19.36 -20.91 -14.25
N PHE A 88 -19.20 -21.49 -13.07
CA PHE A 88 -17.90 -21.85 -12.48
C PHE A 88 -17.72 -23.36 -12.62
N GLY A 89 -16.62 -23.77 -13.26
CA GLY A 89 -16.23 -25.17 -13.39
C GLY A 89 -15.16 -25.56 -12.39
N ALA A 90 -15.25 -26.80 -11.90
CA ALA A 90 -14.29 -27.43 -11.02
C ALA A 90 -13.69 -28.66 -11.70
N SER A 91 -12.36 -28.81 -11.60
CA SER A 91 -11.66 -30.05 -11.91
C SER A 91 -10.89 -30.50 -10.68
N TRP A 92 -11.10 -31.74 -10.23
CA TRP A 92 -10.49 -32.27 -9.01
C TRP A 92 -9.91 -33.66 -9.23
N ILE A 93 -8.60 -33.76 -9.07
CA ILE A 93 -7.82 -34.99 -9.13
C ILE A 93 -6.96 -35.11 -7.88
N THR A 94 -6.60 -36.34 -7.53
CA THR A 94 -5.53 -36.58 -6.54
C THR A 94 -4.17 -36.22 -7.13
N PRO A 95 -3.11 -36.07 -6.30
CA PRO A 95 -1.75 -35.93 -6.81
C PRO A 95 -1.27 -37.11 -7.66
N SER A 96 -1.90 -38.29 -7.54
CA SER A 96 -1.67 -39.46 -8.40
C SER A 96 -2.43 -39.41 -9.73
N GLY A 97 -3.29 -38.42 -9.93
CA GLY A 97 -4.09 -38.24 -11.15
C GLY A 97 -5.44 -38.96 -11.15
N GLU A 98 -5.88 -39.50 -10.02
CA GLU A 98 -7.19 -40.17 -9.91
C GLU A 98 -8.30 -39.13 -9.76
N ALA A 99 -9.43 -39.34 -10.44
CA ALA A 99 -10.57 -38.44 -10.35
C ALA A 99 -11.20 -38.48 -8.96
N VAL A 100 -11.51 -37.32 -8.40
CA VAL A 100 -12.17 -37.19 -7.09
C VAL A 100 -13.65 -36.83 -7.28
N SER A 101 -14.54 -37.48 -6.54
CA SER A 101 -15.94 -37.06 -6.40
C SER A 101 -16.20 -36.59 -4.98
N GLY A 102 -16.98 -35.52 -4.82
CA GLY A 102 -17.26 -34.91 -3.53
C GLY A 102 -17.79 -33.49 -3.69
N GLU A 103 -17.74 -32.72 -2.61
CA GLU A 103 -18.18 -31.32 -2.58
C GLU A 103 -17.00 -30.40 -2.26
N VAL A 104 -16.86 -29.32 -3.02
CA VAL A 104 -15.86 -28.26 -2.78
C VAL A 104 -16.53 -26.91 -2.63
N ASP A 105 -16.01 -26.05 -1.77
CA ASP A 105 -16.58 -24.72 -1.54
C ASP A 105 -16.05 -23.74 -2.57
N LEU A 106 -16.96 -23.05 -3.26
CA LEU A 106 -16.63 -21.85 -4.02
C LEU A 106 -16.58 -20.67 -3.04
N GLN A 107 -15.38 -20.13 -2.85
CA GLN A 107 -15.12 -19.00 -1.95
C GLN A 107 -14.84 -17.73 -2.74
N ARG A 108 -15.19 -16.58 -2.16
CA ARG A 108 -14.90 -15.23 -2.65
C ARG A 108 -14.20 -14.43 -1.57
N ILE A 109 -13.31 -13.53 -1.95
CA ILE A 109 -12.76 -12.54 -1.00
C ILE A 109 -13.84 -11.52 -0.62
N GLU A 110 -14.13 -11.42 0.68
CA GLU A 110 -14.96 -10.38 1.29
C GLU A 110 -14.14 -9.70 2.39
N GLY A 111 -13.93 -8.38 2.26
CA GLY A 111 -12.96 -7.67 3.10
C GLY A 111 -11.55 -8.23 2.89
N ASN A 112 -10.96 -8.81 3.95
CA ASN A 112 -9.65 -9.44 3.91
C ASN A 112 -9.66 -10.97 4.03
N SER A 113 -10.83 -11.61 3.92
CA SER A 113 -10.99 -13.05 4.16
C SER A 113 -11.75 -13.75 3.05
N TRP A 114 -11.50 -15.06 2.92
CA TRP A 114 -12.29 -15.95 2.07
C TRP A 114 -13.60 -16.31 2.76
N ALA A 115 -14.71 -16.01 2.09
CA ALA A 115 -16.07 -16.37 2.50
C ALA A 115 -16.68 -17.35 1.49
N THR A 116 -17.41 -18.35 1.99
CA THR A 116 -18.08 -19.33 1.11
C THR A 116 -19.30 -18.71 0.45
N VAL A 117 -19.35 -18.77 -0.87
CA VAL A 117 -20.48 -18.32 -1.70
C VAL A 117 -21.48 -19.45 -1.88
N THR A 118 -20.99 -20.63 -2.25
CA THR A 118 -21.79 -21.84 -2.49
C THR A 118 -20.88 -23.07 -2.54
N THR A 119 -21.47 -24.24 -2.71
CA THR A 119 -20.77 -25.53 -2.81
C THR A 119 -20.94 -26.10 -4.22
N VAL A 120 -19.86 -26.62 -4.78
CA VAL A 120 -19.81 -27.23 -6.12
C VAL A 120 -19.79 -28.75 -5.97
N PRO A 121 -20.82 -29.47 -6.44
CA PRO A 121 -20.76 -30.91 -6.52
C PRO A 121 -19.81 -31.32 -7.66
N VAL A 122 -18.84 -32.17 -7.33
CA VAL A 122 -17.88 -32.74 -8.27
C VAL A 122 -18.16 -34.23 -8.40
N GLU A 123 -18.41 -34.67 -9.62
CA GLU A 123 -18.64 -36.07 -9.97
C GLU A 123 -17.59 -36.50 -10.99
N ASN A 124 -16.90 -37.61 -10.70
CA ASN A 124 -15.84 -38.15 -11.56
C ASN A 124 -14.78 -37.12 -11.95
N GLY A 125 -14.40 -36.26 -10.98
CA GLY A 125 -13.36 -35.25 -11.15
C GLY A 125 -13.82 -33.94 -11.79
N THR A 126 -15.09 -33.80 -12.16
CA THR A 126 -15.62 -32.57 -12.79
C THR A 126 -16.91 -32.10 -12.13
N GLY A 127 -17.08 -30.79 -12.00
CA GLY A 127 -18.29 -30.19 -11.42
C GLY A 127 -18.54 -28.80 -11.98
N GLU A 128 -19.79 -28.35 -11.93
CA GLU A 128 -20.17 -26.99 -12.35
C GLU A 128 -21.22 -26.40 -11.41
N VAL A 129 -21.18 -25.09 -11.23
CA VAL A 129 -22.20 -24.33 -10.51
C VAL A 129 -22.47 -23.01 -11.21
N GLU A 130 -23.74 -22.58 -11.19
CA GLU A 130 -24.15 -21.27 -11.69
C GLU A 130 -24.26 -20.27 -10.54
N VAL A 131 -23.53 -19.16 -10.62
CA VAL A 131 -23.52 -18.10 -9.60
C VAL A 131 -23.76 -16.74 -10.23
N GLN A 132 -24.58 -15.92 -9.59
CA GLN A 132 -24.82 -14.55 -10.04
C GLN A 132 -23.67 -13.62 -9.61
N VAL A 133 -22.97 -13.04 -10.57
CA VAL A 133 -21.87 -12.11 -10.33
C VAL A 133 -22.38 -10.68 -10.40
N GLN A 134 -22.58 -10.06 -9.24
CA GLN A 134 -23.07 -8.68 -9.14
C GLN A 134 -21.97 -7.64 -9.41
N THR A 135 -20.78 -7.89 -8.88
CA THR A 135 -19.61 -7.01 -8.96
C THR A 135 -18.35 -7.84 -9.19
N SER A 136 -17.28 -7.19 -9.64
CA SER A 136 -15.97 -7.82 -9.78
C SER A 136 -15.55 -8.51 -8.50
N GLY A 137 -14.85 -9.64 -8.61
CA GLY A 137 -14.49 -10.44 -7.46
C GLY A 137 -13.35 -11.41 -7.74
N ILE A 138 -12.74 -11.85 -6.65
CA ILE A 138 -11.66 -12.84 -6.65
C ILE A 138 -12.24 -14.10 -5.99
N TYR A 139 -12.13 -15.21 -6.70
CA TYR A 139 -12.74 -16.48 -6.34
C TYR A 139 -11.70 -17.60 -6.29
N ARG A 140 -11.98 -18.62 -5.50
CA ARG A 140 -11.24 -19.88 -5.50
C ARG A 140 -12.16 -21.04 -5.11
N LEU A 141 -11.75 -22.26 -5.40
CA LEU A 141 -12.31 -23.45 -4.78
C LEU A 141 -11.47 -23.83 -3.55
N ALA A 142 -12.11 -24.38 -2.53
CA ALA A 142 -11.44 -24.90 -1.35
C ALA A 142 -12.14 -26.15 -0.82
N TYR A 143 -11.34 -27.09 -0.32
CA TYR A 143 -11.78 -28.29 0.36
C TYR A 143 -11.08 -28.40 1.72
N GLY A 144 -11.84 -28.64 2.79
CA GLY A 144 -11.36 -28.64 4.17
C GLY A 144 -10.49 -29.85 4.55
N GLY A 145 -10.43 -30.88 3.69
CA GLY A 145 -9.65 -32.09 3.93
C GLY A 145 -10.43 -33.19 4.67
N GLY A 146 -10.09 -34.44 4.37
CA GLY A 146 -10.71 -35.64 4.94
C GLY A 146 -9.75 -36.83 4.94
N PRO A 147 -10.20 -38.01 5.37
CA PRO A 147 -9.35 -39.21 5.40
C PRO A 147 -8.89 -39.67 4.01
N GLU A 148 -9.61 -39.34 2.94
CA GLU A 148 -9.30 -39.76 1.57
C GLU A 148 -8.45 -38.74 0.81
N VAL A 149 -8.67 -37.45 1.05
CA VAL A 149 -8.01 -36.34 0.33
C VAL A 149 -7.64 -35.25 1.33
N GLU A 150 -6.41 -34.74 1.25
CA GLU A 150 -5.95 -33.64 2.09
C GLU A 150 -6.67 -32.32 1.77
N ALA A 151 -6.58 -31.34 2.68
CA ALA A 151 -7.10 -30.00 2.43
C ALA A 151 -6.38 -29.37 1.22
N VAL A 152 -7.14 -28.76 0.31
CA VAL A 152 -6.60 -28.20 -0.92
C VAL A 152 -7.42 -26.99 -1.35
N ALA A 153 -6.76 -26.01 -1.96
CA ALA A 153 -7.40 -24.86 -2.59
C ALA A 153 -6.91 -24.73 -4.04
N SER A 154 -7.79 -24.23 -4.92
CA SER A 154 -7.40 -23.91 -6.29
C SER A 154 -6.58 -22.63 -6.34
N HIS A 155 -6.03 -22.36 -7.53
CA HIS A 155 -5.61 -21.01 -7.88
C HIS A 155 -6.81 -20.03 -7.85
N GLU A 156 -6.47 -18.74 -7.82
CA GLU A 156 -7.45 -17.65 -7.76
C GLU A 156 -7.87 -17.23 -9.16
N VAL A 157 -9.18 -17.06 -9.34
CA VAL A 157 -9.78 -16.52 -10.57
C VAL A 157 -10.39 -15.16 -10.27
N VAL A 158 -9.97 -14.16 -11.05
CA VAL A 158 -10.60 -12.83 -11.03
C VAL A 158 -11.65 -12.78 -12.12
N ILE A 159 -12.87 -12.43 -11.72
CA ILE A 159 -13.94 -12.12 -12.66
C ILE A 159 -14.19 -10.63 -12.58
N THR A 160 -14.00 -9.93 -13.70
CA THR A 160 -14.37 -8.53 -13.82
C THR A 160 -15.82 -8.41 -14.27
N ALA A 161 -16.59 -7.56 -13.59
CA ALA A 161 -17.98 -7.26 -13.93
C ALA A 161 -18.14 -5.76 -14.11
N GLY A 162 -18.11 -5.32 -15.37
CA GLY A 162 -18.23 -3.90 -15.75
C GLY A 162 -16.91 -3.10 -15.65
N SER A 163 -16.11 -3.31 -14.61
CA SER A 163 -14.80 -2.67 -14.43
C SER A 163 -13.80 -3.58 -13.72
N PRO A 164 -12.48 -3.39 -13.90
CA PRO A 164 -11.47 -4.06 -13.07
C PRO A 164 -11.65 -3.74 -11.57
N LEU A 165 -11.05 -4.56 -10.70
CA LEU A 165 -11.05 -4.34 -9.26
C LEU A 165 -10.33 -3.04 -8.89
N VAL A 166 -10.79 -2.38 -7.83
CA VAL A 166 -10.11 -1.21 -7.26
C VAL A 166 -9.01 -1.70 -6.31
N SER A 167 -7.88 -1.02 -6.33
CA SER A 167 -6.75 -1.26 -5.43
C SER A 167 -6.22 0.05 -4.88
N ARG A 168 -5.41 -0.02 -3.83
CA ARG A 168 -4.79 1.12 -3.16
C ARG A 168 -3.29 0.93 -3.09
N VAL A 169 -2.53 1.95 -3.50
CA VAL A 169 -1.09 2.03 -3.27
C VAL A 169 -0.82 3.19 -2.33
N THR A 170 0.01 2.97 -1.31
CA THR A 170 0.54 4.01 -0.43
C THR A 170 2.05 4.11 -0.59
N ALA A 171 2.60 5.30 -0.41
CA ALA A 171 4.03 5.56 -0.49
C ALA A 171 4.53 6.24 0.79
N THR A 172 5.74 5.91 1.21
CA THR A 172 6.52 6.68 2.19
C THR A 172 7.95 6.83 1.67
N ALA A 173 8.65 7.89 2.06
CA ALA A 173 10.00 8.14 1.62
C ALA A 173 10.85 8.59 2.80
N GLU A 174 12.05 8.02 2.92
CA GLU A 174 12.98 8.33 3.99
C GLU A 174 14.35 8.62 3.38
N LYS A 175 14.93 9.79 3.72
CA LYS A 175 16.28 10.14 3.30
C LYS A 175 17.31 9.53 4.26
N SER A 176 18.42 9.08 3.70
CA SER A 176 19.59 8.53 4.39
C SER A 176 20.87 9.03 3.73
N ASP A 177 22.02 8.75 4.35
CA ASP A 177 23.34 9.10 3.79
C ASP A 177 23.59 8.44 2.41
N ASP A 178 22.97 7.30 2.14
CA ASP A 178 23.16 6.51 0.91
C ASP A 178 22.11 6.82 -0.18
N GLY A 179 21.17 7.74 0.07
CA GLY A 179 20.07 8.09 -0.85
C GLY A 179 18.70 8.10 -0.17
N VAL A 180 17.65 7.95 -0.97
CA VAL A 180 16.26 7.91 -0.51
C VAL A 180 15.71 6.50 -0.64
N SER A 181 15.21 5.95 0.47
CA SER A 181 14.44 4.72 0.50
C SER A 181 12.95 5.05 0.36
N VAL A 182 12.32 4.63 -0.73
CA VAL A 182 10.88 4.84 -0.97
C VAL A 182 10.16 3.49 -0.84
N THR A 183 9.21 3.41 0.09
CA THR A 183 8.46 2.18 0.40
C THR A 183 7.03 2.27 -0.10
N ALA A 184 6.59 1.22 -0.78
CA ALA A 184 5.21 1.04 -1.22
C ALA A 184 4.49 0.00 -0.35
N ALA A 185 3.17 0.18 -0.21
CA ALA A 185 2.26 -0.92 0.12
C ALA A 185 1.10 -0.91 -0.88
N TRP A 186 0.83 -2.07 -1.49
CA TRP A 186 -0.22 -2.28 -2.48
C TRP A 186 -1.20 -3.34 -2.02
N THR A 187 -2.46 -2.94 -1.88
CA THR A 187 -3.53 -3.80 -1.38
C THR A 187 -4.83 -3.62 -2.16
N THR A 188 -5.72 -4.60 -2.05
CA THR A 188 -7.15 -4.41 -2.39
C THR A 188 -7.79 -3.41 -1.41
N GLU A 189 -8.98 -2.88 -1.73
CA GLU A 189 -9.71 -2.02 -0.78
C GLU A 189 -9.98 -2.69 0.57
N GLY A 190 -10.11 -4.02 0.58
CA GLY A 190 -10.29 -4.82 1.79
C GLY A 190 -9.00 -5.10 2.56
N GLY A 191 -7.84 -4.67 2.07
CA GLY A 191 -6.54 -4.84 2.74
C GLY A 191 -5.80 -6.13 2.40
N VAL A 192 -6.26 -6.91 1.41
CA VAL A 192 -5.53 -8.10 0.93
C VAL A 192 -4.29 -7.65 0.13
N PRO A 193 -3.08 -8.18 0.42
CA PRO A 193 -1.87 -7.84 -0.31
C PRO A 193 -1.95 -8.15 -1.81
N ILE A 194 -1.34 -7.31 -2.64
CA ILE A 194 -1.21 -7.54 -4.08
C ILE A 194 0.27 -7.72 -4.45
N VAL A 195 0.57 -8.77 -5.21
CA VAL A 195 1.89 -9.06 -5.79
C VAL A 195 1.89 -8.62 -7.24
N GLY A 196 2.75 -7.67 -7.60
CA GLY A 196 2.89 -7.24 -8.98
C GLY A 196 3.90 -6.11 -9.13
N GLU A 197 4.14 -5.72 -10.38
CA GLU A 197 5.04 -4.61 -10.71
C GLU A 197 4.32 -3.26 -10.55
N ILE A 198 4.99 -2.32 -9.88
CA ILE A 198 4.60 -0.91 -9.75
C ILE A 198 5.78 -0.02 -10.13
N GLY A 199 5.51 1.12 -10.77
CA GLY A 199 6.51 2.10 -11.16
C GLY A 199 6.74 3.12 -10.05
N LEU A 200 8.00 3.37 -9.68
CA LEU A 200 8.39 4.55 -8.90
C LEU A 200 8.57 5.73 -9.86
N GLU A 201 7.93 6.85 -9.53
CA GLU A 201 8.10 8.13 -10.21
C GLU A 201 8.63 9.17 -9.22
N GLN A 202 9.37 10.15 -9.76
CA GLN A 202 9.97 11.26 -9.02
C GLN A 202 9.62 12.58 -9.69
N ALA A 203 9.37 13.62 -8.88
CA ALA A 203 9.26 14.99 -9.33
C ALA A 203 10.21 15.86 -8.49
N ALA A 204 11.13 16.57 -9.16
CA ALA A 204 11.97 17.59 -8.55
C ALA A 204 11.35 18.98 -8.83
N ASP A 205 11.38 19.89 -7.86
CA ASP A 205 11.17 21.34 -8.05
C ASP A 205 10.07 21.79 -9.04
N GLY A 206 8.86 21.25 -8.93
CA GLY A 206 7.72 21.65 -9.78
C GLY A 206 7.76 21.12 -11.22
N GLU A 207 8.62 20.13 -11.50
CA GLU A 207 8.72 19.43 -12.78
C GLU A 207 7.64 18.36 -12.96
N GLU A 208 7.50 17.88 -14.20
CA GLU A 208 6.67 16.72 -14.52
C GLU A 208 7.23 15.44 -13.88
N TRP A 209 6.33 14.54 -13.49
CA TRP A 209 6.71 13.23 -12.94
C TRP A 209 7.50 12.41 -13.95
N ALA A 210 8.71 12.01 -13.56
CA ALA A 210 9.59 11.17 -14.35
C ALA A 210 9.71 9.75 -13.76
N PRO A 211 9.71 8.70 -14.59
CA PRO A 211 9.89 7.34 -14.11
C PRO A 211 11.32 7.13 -13.59
N VAL A 212 11.47 6.51 -12.42
CA VAL A 212 12.75 6.18 -11.80
C VAL A 212 13.07 4.71 -11.97
N SER A 213 12.16 3.84 -11.53
CA SER A 213 12.36 2.39 -11.56
C SER A 213 11.01 1.65 -11.54
N ALA A 214 11.03 0.36 -11.81
CA ALA A 214 9.90 -0.54 -11.59
C ALA A 214 10.30 -1.58 -10.55
N ILE A 215 9.41 -1.86 -9.60
CA ILE A 215 9.63 -2.81 -8.51
C ILE A 215 8.46 -3.76 -8.36
N THR A 216 8.72 -4.98 -7.88
CA THR A 216 7.69 -5.98 -7.61
C THR A 216 7.40 -6.05 -6.12
N THR A 217 6.12 -5.99 -5.74
CA THR A 217 5.70 -6.19 -4.36
C THR A 217 5.87 -7.63 -3.88
N THR A 218 6.17 -7.82 -2.60
CA THR A 218 6.30 -9.12 -1.96
C THR A 218 4.93 -9.73 -1.63
N ALA A 219 4.92 -10.93 -1.03
CA ALA A 219 3.69 -11.58 -0.55
C ALA A 219 2.95 -10.75 0.54
N GLU A 220 3.64 -9.84 1.21
CA GLU A 220 3.06 -8.88 2.15
C GLU A 220 2.48 -7.65 1.45
N GLY A 221 2.63 -7.55 0.12
CA GLY A 221 2.14 -6.44 -0.68
C GLY A 221 3.03 -5.21 -0.56
N THR A 222 4.25 -5.33 -0.06
CA THR A 222 5.17 -4.21 0.13
C THR A 222 6.34 -4.27 -0.85
N ALA A 223 6.92 -3.14 -1.14
CA ALA A 223 8.16 -3.06 -1.93
C ALA A 223 8.97 -1.85 -1.48
N THR A 224 10.30 -1.92 -1.60
CA THR A 224 11.19 -0.78 -1.32
C THR A 224 12.09 -0.55 -2.52
N ALA A 225 12.12 0.69 -2.99
CA ALA A 225 13.02 1.16 -4.04
C ALA A 225 14.04 2.14 -3.45
N GLN A 226 15.23 2.16 -4.06
CA GLN A 226 16.24 3.18 -3.79
C GLN A 226 16.19 4.23 -4.89
N ALA A 227 16.26 5.51 -4.49
CA ALA A 227 16.31 6.65 -5.37
C ALA A 227 17.38 7.65 -4.90
N THR A 228 17.72 8.61 -5.75
CA THR A 228 18.67 9.68 -5.43
C THR A 228 17.94 11.01 -5.39
N ALA A 229 18.20 11.78 -4.34
CA ALA A 229 17.69 13.13 -4.19
C ALA A 229 18.73 14.00 -3.48
N GLU A 230 19.24 15.02 -4.19
CA GLU A 230 20.14 16.01 -3.58
C GLU A 230 19.35 16.93 -2.63
N HIS A 231 18.13 17.31 -3.05
CA HIS A 231 17.23 18.20 -2.33
C HIS A 231 15.92 17.50 -1.94
N THR A 232 15.06 18.22 -1.24
CA THR A 232 13.70 17.76 -0.94
C THR A 232 12.99 17.38 -2.22
N THR A 233 12.46 16.15 -2.25
CA THR A 233 11.96 15.54 -3.50
C THR A 233 10.66 14.79 -3.23
N ARG A 234 9.76 14.84 -4.21
CA ARG A 234 8.50 14.09 -4.19
C ARG A 234 8.63 12.78 -4.96
N PHE A 235 8.06 11.74 -4.40
CA PHE A 235 7.97 10.40 -4.97
C PHE A 235 6.53 9.93 -4.98
N ARG A 236 6.19 9.08 -5.93
CA ARG A 236 4.93 8.34 -5.91
C ARG A 236 5.11 7.00 -6.60
N PHE A 237 4.22 6.07 -6.29
CA PHE A 237 4.10 4.84 -7.04
C PHE A 237 2.88 4.88 -7.96
N SER A 238 3.02 4.28 -9.15
CA SER A 238 1.91 4.11 -10.08
C SER A 238 1.83 2.69 -10.61
N TYR A 239 0.60 2.24 -10.84
CA TYR A 239 0.27 1.04 -11.57
C TYR A 239 -0.64 1.45 -12.73
N ALA A 240 -0.25 1.08 -13.95
CA ALA A 240 -0.94 1.49 -15.17
C ALA A 240 -2.33 0.87 -15.35
N GLY A 241 -2.68 -0.12 -14.51
CA GLY A 241 -3.88 -0.92 -14.68
C GLY A 241 -3.61 -2.15 -15.55
N GLY A 242 -4.44 -3.16 -15.37
CA GLY A 242 -4.35 -4.43 -16.09
C GLY A 242 -5.70 -5.12 -16.20
N SER A 243 -5.65 -6.41 -16.48
CA SER A 243 -6.86 -7.22 -16.66
C SER A 243 -7.65 -7.44 -15.36
N ARG A 244 -6.97 -7.39 -14.20
CA ARG A 244 -7.55 -7.67 -12.88
C ARG A 244 -7.86 -6.41 -12.09
N PHE A 245 -6.94 -5.44 -12.07
CA PHE A 245 -7.03 -4.23 -11.27
C PHE A 245 -6.99 -2.97 -12.13
N SER A 246 -7.71 -1.93 -11.69
CA SER A 246 -7.70 -0.62 -12.32
C SER A 246 -6.36 0.09 -12.08
N ALA A 247 -6.06 1.08 -12.91
CA ALA A 247 -4.92 1.96 -12.68
C ALA A 247 -5.02 2.66 -11.33
N VAL A 248 -3.89 2.85 -10.66
CA VAL A 248 -3.80 3.52 -9.36
C VAL A 248 -2.49 4.28 -9.23
N VAL A 249 -2.55 5.42 -8.56
CA VAL A 249 -1.39 6.24 -8.20
C VAL A 249 -1.47 6.48 -6.68
N SER A 250 -0.34 6.37 -6.00
CA SER A 250 -0.28 6.65 -4.56
C SER A 250 -0.39 8.14 -4.28
N GLU A 251 -0.68 8.48 -3.03
CA GLU A 251 -0.34 9.81 -2.50
C GLU A 251 1.17 10.06 -2.63
N GLU A 252 1.55 11.34 -2.61
CA GLU A 252 2.94 11.76 -2.69
C GLU A 252 3.68 11.42 -1.39
N ALA A 253 4.84 10.79 -1.52
CA ALA A 253 5.81 10.64 -0.44
C ALA A 253 6.90 11.69 -0.61
N ILE A 254 7.22 12.40 0.47
CA ILE A 254 8.21 13.48 0.44
C ILE A 254 9.46 12.99 1.16
N ALA A 255 10.62 13.07 0.50
CA ALA A 255 11.90 12.87 1.15
C ALA A 255 12.51 14.24 1.42
N LEU A 256 12.58 14.64 2.69
CA LEU A 256 13.18 15.91 3.10
C LEU A 256 14.69 15.89 2.93
N GLY A 257 15.23 16.93 2.28
CA GLY A 257 16.67 17.13 2.15
C GLY A 257 17.23 18.16 3.14
N ASP A 258 18.54 18.38 3.07
CA ASP A 258 19.24 19.36 3.92
C ASP A 258 18.96 20.82 3.48
N ASP A 259 18.25 20.98 2.37
CA ASP A 259 17.71 22.24 1.86
C ASP A 259 16.50 22.73 2.66
N VAL A 260 15.87 21.87 3.48
CA VAL A 260 14.83 22.33 4.42
C VAL A 260 15.48 23.17 5.50
N ARG A 261 15.12 24.45 5.53
CA ARG A 261 15.66 25.41 6.50
C ARG A 261 14.64 25.68 7.59
N THR A 262 15.14 25.81 8.81
CA THR A 262 14.31 26.11 9.99
C THR A 262 14.16 27.60 10.20
N ILE A 263 12.92 28.03 10.48
CA ILE A 263 12.57 29.38 10.92
C ILE A 263 12.01 29.27 12.34
N PRO A 264 12.79 29.68 13.36
CA PRO A 264 12.26 29.83 14.71
C PRO A 264 11.18 30.91 14.70
N VAL A 265 10.03 30.64 15.33
CA VAL A 265 8.95 31.62 15.51
C VAL A 265 8.76 31.94 16.99
N GLU A 266 8.97 33.21 17.32
CA GLU A 266 8.76 33.76 18.66
C GLU A 266 7.43 34.55 18.72
N THR A 267 6.99 34.93 19.92
CA THR A 267 5.86 35.83 20.12
C THR A 267 6.38 37.23 20.46
N CYS A 268 5.87 38.26 19.78
CA CYS A 268 6.26 39.66 20.00
C CYS A 268 5.08 40.46 20.53
N ASP A 269 5.34 41.37 21.47
CA ASP A 269 4.33 42.23 22.07
C ASP A 269 4.24 43.59 21.35
N ASP A 270 5.34 44.06 20.75
CA ASP A 270 5.38 45.34 20.03
C ASP A 270 6.39 45.39 18.86
N ASP A 271 6.45 46.54 18.18
CA ASP A 271 7.37 46.80 17.06
C ASP A 271 8.85 46.79 17.50
N VAL A 272 9.15 47.04 18.78
CA VAL A 272 10.52 47.03 19.31
C VAL A 272 11.02 45.59 19.41
N ASP A 273 10.17 44.65 19.81
CA ASP A 273 10.51 43.23 19.79
C ASP A 273 10.84 42.76 18.36
N ILE A 274 10.03 43.18 17.38
CA ILE A 274 10.23 42.87 15.96
C ILE A 274 11.55 43.46 15.44
N ASP A 275 11.90 44.69 15.84
CA ASP A 275 13.15 45.35 15.46
C ASP A 275 14.40 44.67 16.05
N ASN A 276 14.25 43.91 17.13
CA ASN A 276 15.35 43.24 17.85
C ASN A 276 15.46 41.74 17.54
N LEU A 277 14.67 41.20 16.62
CA LEU A 277 14.72 39.78 16.25
C LEU A 277 16.10 39.35 15.74
N GLY A 278 16.49 38.12 16.10
CA GLY A 278 17.66 37.46 15.53
C GLY A 278 17.53 37.24 14.02
N ASN A 279 18.65 37.06 13.33
CA ASN A 279 18.63 36.75 11.90
C ASN A 279 17.90 35.43 11.64
N GLY A 280 16.93 35.44 10.72
CA GLY A 280 16.15 34.26 10.35
C GLY A 280 15.08 33.86 11.36
N VAL A 281 14.81 34.67 12.38
CA VAL A 281 13.73 34.46 13.35
C VAL A 281 12.49 35.22 12.89
N GLY A 282 11.36 34.52 12.83
CA GLY A 282 10.05 35.12 12.60
C GLY A 282 9.37 35.46 13.92
N CYS A 283 8.45 36.41 13.89
CA CYS A 283 7.66 36.74 15.07
C CYS A 283 6.16 36.77 14.79
N HIS A 284 5.39 36.10 15.64
CA HIS A 284 3.94 36.22 15.63
C HIS A 284 3.53 37.49 16.40
N TYR A 285 2.81 38.38 15.72
CA TYR A 285 2.33 39.64 16.28
C TYR A 285 0.79 39.62 16.40
N THR A 286 0.30 39.54 17.64
CA THR A 286 -1.12 39.33 17.99
C THR A 286 -2.15 40.35 17.42
N PRO A 287 -1.82 41.64 17.16
CA PRO A 287 -2.79 42.61 16.62
C PRO A 287 -3.32 42.35 15.20
N VAL A 288 -2.82 41.34 14.49
CA VAL A 288 -3.30 41.01 13.14
C VAL A 288 -4.56 40.14 13.25
N GLU A 289 -5.71 40.76 13.50
CA GLU A 289 -7.00 40.07 13.65
C GLU A 289 -7.49 39.33 12.37
N SER A 290 -6.80 39.48 11.23
CA SER A 290 -7.13 38.80 9.98
C SER A 290 -5.97 37.94 9.47
N GLY A 291 -5.94 36.65 9.86
CA GLY A 291 -4.97 35.66 9.36
C GLY A 291 -3.76 35.45 10.26
N THR A 292 -3.10 34.31 10.10
CA THR A 292 -1.91 33.92 10.87
C THR A 292 -0.65 34.51 10.21
N PHE A 293 -0.16 35.63 10.73
CA PHE A 293 1.03 36.29 10.20
C PHE A 293 2.25 36.05 11.08
N VAL A 294 3.38 35.75 10.43
CA VAL A 294 4.70 35.78 11.05
C VAL A 294 5.50 36.88 10.36
N VAL A 295 6.01 37.83 11.13
CA VAL A 295 6.66 39.04 10.63
C VAL A 295 8.15 39.07 10.98
N ALA A 296 8.96 39.69 10.12
CA ALA A 296 10.30 40.15 10.48
C ALA A 296 10.73 41.38 9.70
N HIS A 297 11.74 42.09 10.20
CA HIS A 297 12.37 43.22 9.53
C HIS A 297 13.66 42.81 8.80
N ASP A 298 13.76 43.15 7.51
CA ASP A 298 14.91 42.82 6.65
C ASP A 298 15.98 43.92 6.58
N TYR A 299 16.07 44.81 7.56
CA TYR A 299 17.01 45.95 7.49
C TYR A 299 18.49 45.51 7.34
N LEU A 300 18.81 44.24 7.64
CA LEU A 300 20.14 43.64 7.54
C LEU A 300 20.21 42.38 6.65
N GLY A 301 19.15 42.05 5.87
CA GLY A 301 19.09 40.77 5.15
C GLY A 301 18.67 39.58 6.05
N ASN A 302 17.89 39.86 7.09
CA ASN A 302 17.47 38.91 8.13
C ASN A 302 16.37 37.95 7.69
N SER A 303 15.75 38.16 6.54
CA SER A 303 14.59 37.38 6.07
C SER A 303 14.92 36.62 4.79
N TRP A 304 15.90 35.74 4.93
CA TRP A 304 16.31 34.81 3.88
C TRP A 304 15.12 34.03 3.31
N TRP A 305 14.01 33.89 4.04
CA TRP A 305 12.81 33.22 3.53
C TRP A 305 12.16 33.92 2.33
N ASN A 306 12.40 35.21 2.13
CA ASN A 306 12.00 35.89 0.90
C ASN A 306 12.84 35.51 -0.30
N SER A 307 13.88 34.69 -0.17
CA SER A 307 14.58 34.11 -1.33
C SER A 307 14.15 32.69 -1.62
N ILE A 308 13.28 32.12 -0.78
CA ILE A 308 12.82 30.74 -0.94
C ILE A 308 11.95 30.65 -2.20
N PRO A 309 12.23 29.69 -3.09
CA PRO A 309 11.40 29.43 -4.27
C PRO A 309 10.03 28.84 -3.90
N HIS A 310 9.04 29.08 -4.76
CA HIS A 310 7.77 28.36 -4.73
C HIS A 310 8.00 26.84 -4.86
N GLY A 311 7.22 26.03 -4.14
CA GLY A 311 7.28 24.57 -4.15
C GLY A 311 8.37 23.96 -3.26
N THR A 312 9.11 24.77 -2.50
CA THR A 312 10.12 24.31 -1.55
C THR A 312 9.58 24.31 -0.11
N PHE A 313 10.32 23.69 0.80
CA PHE A 313 9.85 23.41 2.16
C PHE A 313 10.64 24.17 3.23
N VAL A 314 9.94 24.55 4.30
CA VAL A 314 10.51 25.15 5.50
C VAL A 314 9.96 24.47 6.74
N GLN A 315 10.81 24.33 7.74
CA GLN A 315 10.39 23.91 9.08
C GLN A 315 10.14 25.17 9.91
N LEU A 316 8.95 25.32 10.47
CA LEU A 316 8.72 26.30 11.53
C LEU A 316 8.90 25.64 12.90
N GLU A 317 9.45 26.38 13.85
CA GLU A 317 9.56 26.01 15.26
C GLU A 317 8.84 27.04 16.14
N GLY A 318 8.45 26.66 17.36
CA GLY A 318 7.73 27.54 18.28
C GLY A 318 6.21 27.42 18.15
N GLU A 319 5.50 28.55 18.18
CA GLU A 319 4.02 28.57 18.20
C GLU A 319 3.40 27.85 16.99
N PHE A 320 4.04 27.97 15.82
CA PHE A 320 3.55 27.39 14.56
C PHE A 320 4.32 26.15 14.11
N THR A 321 4.83 25.36 15.05
CA THR A 321 5.67 24.19 14.73
C THR A 321 5.06 23.27 13.67
N GLY A 322 5.85 22.95 12.65
CA GLY A 322 5.48 22.04 11.57
C GLY A 322 6.31 22.24 10.30
N LEU A 323 6.21 21.29 9.38
CA LEU A 323 6.74 21.42 8.03
C LEU A 323 5.70 22.14 7.14
N TYR A 324 6.17 23.10 6.35
CA TYR A 324 5.34 23.87 5.45
C TYR A 324 5.95 23.94 4.05
N GLU A 325 5.10 23.92 3.03
CA GLU A 325 5.44 24.21 1.64
C GLU A 325 5.19 25.70 1.33
N VAL A 326 6.10 26.31 0.57
CA VAL A 326 5.90 27.64 -0.01
C VAL A 326 4.97 27.55 -1.23
N VAL A 327 3.73 27.99 -1.06
CA VAL A 327 2.67 27.87 -2.08
C VAL A 327 2.41 29.15 -2.87
N ASP A 328 2.89 30.30 -2.39
CA ASP A 328 2.90 31.54 -3.18
C ASP A 328 3.92 32.53 -2.62
N ARG A 329 4.31 33.49 -3.46
CA ARG A 329 5.19 34.58 -3.07
C ARG A 329 4.98 35.83 -3.90
N VAL A 330 4.93 36.98 -3.22
CA VAL A 330 4.79 38.30 -3.85
C VAL A 330 5.73 39.30 -3.18
N ILE A 331 6.40 40.13 -4.00
CA ILE A 331 7.06 41.35 -3.53
C ILE A 331 6.22 42.55 -3.97
N ALA A 332 5.51 43.16 -3.02
CA ALA A 332 4.67 44.32 -3.25
C ALA A 332 5.48 45.63 -3.13
N GLN A 333 5.22 46.58 -4.03
CA GLN A 333 5.86 47.89 -3.99
C GLN A 333 5.27 48.75 -2.88
N GLY A 334 6.11 49.19 -1.94
CA GLY A 334 5.69 49.96 -0.77
C GLY A 334 5.83 49.21 0.55
N ARG A 335 5.85 49.96 1.66
CA ARG A 335 5.85 49.41 3.02
C ARG A 335 4.47 48.81 3.33
N GLY A 336 4.41 47.82 4.22
CA GLY A 336 3.16 47.14 4.59
C GLY A 336 2.01 48.09 4.94
N SER A 337 2.31 49.19 5.64
CA SER A 337 1.33 50.24 5.98
C SER A 337 0.75 51.01 4.78
N ALA A 338 1.35 50.89 3.60
CA ALA A 338 0.91 51.50 2.34
C ALA A 338 0.22 50.50 1.40
N LEU A 339 0.15 49.20 1.76
CA LEU A 339 -0.37 48.13 0.90
C LEU A 339 -1.88 47.83 1.11
N GLY A 340 -2.59 48.70 1.81
CA GLY A 340 -4.00 48.50 2.18
C GLY A 340 -4.16 47.73 3.49
N SER A 341 -5.36 47.22 3.76
CA SER A 341 -5.63 46.46 4.99
C SER A 341 -5.00 45.06 4.95
N ALA A 342 -4.59 44.54 6.12
CA ALA A 342 -4.07 43.17 6.25
C ALA A 342 -5.05 42.10 5.73
N SER A 343 -6.35 42.38 5.77
CA SER A 343 -7.41 41.53 5.21
C SER A 343 -7.30 41.30 3.70
N ASN A 344 -6.54 42.14 2.98
CA ASN A 344 -6.28 41.95 1.55
C ASN A 344 -5.14 40.95 1.29
N TRP A 345 -4.47 40.50 2.35
CA TRP A 345 -3.25 39.67 2.31
C TRP A 345 -3.42 38.42 3.18
N THR A 346 -4.62 37.87 3.23
CA THR A 346 -4.94 36.69 4.05
C THR A 346 -4.64 35.38 3.32
N CYS A 347 -4.47 34.30 4.07
CA CYS A 347 -4.32 32.96 3.51
C CYS A 347 -5.52 32.47 2.68
N GLY A 348 -6.74 32.88 3.04
CA GLY A 348 -7.94 32.20 2.53
C GLY A 348 -7.90 30.70 2.88
N ASP A 349 -8.35 29.86 1.95
CA ASP A 349 -8.27 28.39 2.07
C ASP A 349 -6.95 27.83 1.48
N GLU A 350 -6.08 28.69 0.94
CA GLU A 350 -4.92 28.27 0.16
C GLU A 350 -3.62 28.19 0.98
N CYS A 351 -3.57 28.77 2.18
CA CYS A 351 -2.45 28.60 3.11
C CYS A 351 -2.86 28.58 4.58
N ASP A 352 -1.89 28.31 5.45
CA ASP A 352 -2.06 28.33 6.90
C ASP A 352 -1.39 29.56 7.53
N ILE A 353 -0.25 29.98 6.99
CA ILE A 353 0.58 31.06 7.53
C ILE A 353 1.10 31.96 6.40
N VAL A 354 1.19 33.26 6.67
CA VAL A 354 1.90 34.21 5.80
C VAL A 354 3.15 34.73 6.51
N LEU A 355 4.32 34.52 5.90
CA LEU A 355 5.54 35.21 6.30
C LEU A 355 5.57 36.59 5.63
N GLN A 356 5.50 37.65 6.42
CA GLN A 356 5.62 39.02 5.93
C GLN A 356 7.00 39.58 6.26
N THR A 357 7.55 40.37 5.34
CA THR A 357 8.82 41.03 5.57
C THR A 357 8.94 42.39 4.91
N CYS A 358 9.42 43.37 5.67
CA CYS A 358 9.85 44.67 5.16
C CYS A 358 11.21 44.57 4.44
N GLN A 359 11.25 44.67 3.12
CA GLN A 359 12.46 44.69 2.28
C GLN A 359 12.75 46.11 1.75
N GLY A 360 13.51 46.91 2.51
CA GLY A 360 13.81 48.28 2.14
C GLY A 360 12.55 49.14 2.03
N SER A 361 12.16 49.53 0.81
CA SER A 361 10.90 50.26 0.53
C SER A 361 9.74 49.36 0.12
N ASN A 362 9.96 48.05 0.00
CA ASN A 362 8.98 47.06 -0.45
C ASN A 362 8.59 46.11 0.70
N THR A 363 7.56 45.30 0.46
CA THR A 363 7.14 44.25 1.41
C THR A 363 7.06 42.92 0.67
N GLY A 364 7.75 41.91 1.19
CA GLY A 364 7.64 40.52 0.75
C GLY A 364 6.56 39.79 1.54
N PHE A 365 5.80 38.95 0.85
CA PHE A 365 4.86 38.01 1.43
C PHE A 365 5.17 36.62 0.87
N THR A 366 5.23 35.63 1.74
CA THR A 366 5.40 34.23 1.41
C THR A 366 4.28 33.44 2.08
N TRP A 367 3.46 32.74 1.29
CA TRP A 367 2.34 31.93 1.78
C TRP A 367 2.82 30.51 2.03
N LEU A 368 2.52 29.98 3.20
CA LEU A 368 2.95 28.67 3.68
C LEU A 368 1.76 27.76 3.95
N ARG A 369 1.72 26.61 3.30
CA ARG A 369 0.74 25.55 3.57
C ARG A 369 1.38 24.43 4.37
N LYS A 370 0.72 23.99 5.43
CA LYS A 370 1.20 22.91 6.28
C LYS A 370 1.13 21.59 5.54
N VAL A 371 2.20 20.81 5.61
CA VAL A 371 2.22 19.44 5.08
C VAL A 371 1.60 18.53 6.14
N GLU A 372 0.43 17.97 5.87
CA GLU A 372 -0.22 17.02 6.77
C GLU A 372 0.45 15.64 6.69
N GLY A 373 0.79 15.04 7.83
CA GLY A 373 1.15 13.61 7.91
C GLY A 373 2.53 13.27 8.48
N GLU A 374 3.41 14.24 8.70
CA GLU A 374 4.77 13.97 9.19
C GLU A 374 5.01 14.65 10.55
N ALA A 375 5.18 13.84 11.60
CA ALA A 375 5.74 14.35 12.85
C ALA A 375 7.20 14.75 12.58
N PRO A 376 7.70 15.87 13.13
CA PRO A 376 9.07 16.30 12.88
C PRO A 376 10.05 15.18 13.27
N PRO A 377 11.17 15.01 12.56
CA PRO A 377 12.22 14.10 13.01
C PRO A 377 12.64 14.49 14.44
N GLU A 378 12.60 13.54 15.37
CA GLU A 378 13.07 13.76 16.74
C GLU A 378 14.52 14.24 16.70
N GLY A 379 14.76 15.40 17.30
CA GLY A 379 15.93 16.25 17.06
C GLY A 379 17.28 15.53 17.06
N GLN A 380 18.08 15.81 16.03
CA GLN A 380 19.50 15.56 16.08
C GLN A 380 20.13 16.44 17.18
N PRO A 381 20.95 15.88 18.08
CA PRO A 381 21.65 16.67 19.08
C PRO A 381 22.61 17.64 18.37
N GLN A 382 22.45 18.93 18.66
CA GLN A 382 23.39 19.97 18.22
C GLN A 382 24.80 19.63 18.73
N THR A 383 25.77 19.56 17.83
CA THR A 383 27.21 19.52 18.16
C THR A 383 27.89 20.81 17.76
#